data_AF-A0A1Z8LPU7-F1
#
_entry.id   AF-A0A1Z8LPU7-F1
#
_cell.length_a   1.000
_cell.length_b   1.000
_cell.length_c   1.000
_cell.angle_alpha   90.00
_cell.angle_beta   90.00
_cell.angle_gamma   90.00
#
_symmetry.space_group_name_H-M   'P 1'
#
loop_
_entity.id
_entity.type
_entity.pdbx_description
1 polymer ?
#
loop_
_entity_poly.entity_id
_entity_poly.type
_entity_poly.pdbx_seq_one_letter_code
_entity_poly.pdbx_strand_id
1 'polypeptide(L)' 'MSKDWSKLLKFFSHVETVTGVCPECHEQTMLISIVSDYYRCTSCGEDIKQYVNGSIKYFALDDKDKQWLKENPSSE' A
#
# COMPACT_ATOMS: atom_id res chain seq x y z
N MET A 1 -13.47 -32.69 -8.57
CA MET A 1 -12.43 -31.65 -8.39
C MET A 1 -13.02 -30.53 -7.54
N SER A 2 -12.78 -30.55 -6.23
CA SER A 2 -13.17 -29.47 -5.32
C SER A 2 -12.27 -28.26 -5.62
N LYS A 3 -12.83 -27.17 -6.14
CA LYS A 3 -12.10 -25.90 -6.20
C LYS A 3 -12.17 -25.29 -4.80
N ASP A 4 -11.07 -25.37 -4.06
CA ASP A 4 -10.92 -24.72 -2.75
C ASP A 4 -10.95 -23.20 -2.91
N TRP A 5 -12.16 -22.66 -2.97
CA TRP A 5 -12.48 -21.24 -3.13
C TRP A 5 -12.04 -20.39 -1.91
N SER A 6 -11.79 -21.05 -0.78
CA SER A 6 -11.31 -20.46 0.48
C SER A 6 -9.89 -19.88 0.39
N LYS A 7 -9.02 -20.43 -0.48
CA LYS A 7 -7.69 -19.83 -0.75
C LYS A 7 -7.79 -18.55 -1.58
N LEU A 8 -8.69 -18.54 -2.57
CA LEU A 8 -8.92 -17.39 -3.44
C LEU A 8 -9.58 -16.24 -2.66
N LEU A 9 -10.57 -16.52 -1.82
CA LEU A 9 -11.20 -15.50 -0.96
C LEU A 9 -10.21 -14.86 0.03
N LYS A 10 -9.27 -15.62 0.59
CA LYS A 10 -8.20 -15.06 1.44
C LYS A 10 -7.30 -14.08 0.68
N PHE A 11 -7.08 -14.33 -0.60
CA PHE A 11 -6.22 -13.52 -1.45
C PHE A 11 -6.81 -12.13 -1.74
N PHE A 12 -8.13 -12.04 -1.91
CA PHE A 12 -8.83 -10.77 -2.18
C PHE A 12 -9.26 -10.00 -0.91
N SER A 13 -8.87 -10.43 0.29
CA SER A 13 -9.62 -10.07 1.51
C SER A 13 -9.25 -8.76 2.22
N HIS A 14 -8.12 -8.11 1.95
CA HIS A 14 -7.71 -6.97 2.78
C HIS A 14 -7.11 -5.82 1.97
N VAL A 15 -7.99 -4.88 1.59
CA VAL A 15 -7.59 -3.49 1.33
C VAL A 15 -7.74 -2.74 2.64
N GLU A 16 -6.63 -2.28 3.19
CA GLU A 16 -6.60 -1.44 4.37
C GLU A 16 -6.66 0.03 3.98
N THR A 17 -7.47 0.79 4.69
CA THR A 17 -7.47 2.25 4.60
C THR A 17 -7.05 2.84 5.94
N VAL A 18 -6.18 3.85 5.88
CA VAL A 18 -5.67 4.55 7.06
C VAL A 18 -5.71 6.05 6.81
N THR A 19 -5.85 6.84 7.86
CA THR A 19 -5.67 8.29 7.76
C THR A 19 -4.22 8.63 8.10
N GLY A 20 -3.58 9.47 7.29
CA GLY A 20 -2.19 9.86 7.50
C GLY A 20 -1.87 11.17 6.78
N VAL A 21 -0.68 11.70 7.05
CA VAL A 21 -0.14 12.83 6.28
C VAL A 21 0.72 12.28 5.15
N CYS A 22 0.39 12.64 3.91
CA CYS A 22 1.17 12.22 2.76
C CYS A 22 2.51 13.00 2.72
N PRO A 23 3.67 12.32 2.63
CA PRO A 23 4.98 12.99 2.55
C PRO A 23 5.22 13.75 1.24
N GLU A 24 4.42 13.50 0.19
CA GLU A 24 4.55 14.17 -1.11
C GLU A 24 3.76 15.48 -1.12
N CYS A 25 2.44 15.42 -0.89
CA CYS A 25 1.58 16.62 -0.94
C CYS A 25 1.37 17.30 0.42
N HIS A 26 1.85 16.72 1.52
CA HIS A 26 1.74 17.25 2.88
C HIS A 26 0.30 17.41 3.39
N GLU A 27 -0.67 16.77 2.75
CA GLU A 27 -2.07 16.79 3.16
C GLU A 27 -2.40 15.65 4.13
N GLN A 28 -3.26 15.93 5.10
CA GLN A 28 -3.93 14.90 5.89
C GLN A 28 -5.05 14.29 5.05
N THR A 29 -4.87 13.03 4.67
CA THR A 29 -5.71 12.35 3.67
C THR A 29 -5.86 10.87 4.00
N MET A 30 -6.71 10.17 3.25
CA MET A 30 -6.78 8.71 3.32
C MET A 30 -5.66 8.09 2.48
N LEU A 31 -5.11 7.01 2.98
CA LEU A 31 -4.09 6.20 2.35
C LEU A 31 -4.64 4.78 2.19
N ILE A 32 -4.56 4.24 0.98
CA ILE A 32 -5.12 2.93 0.63
C ILE A 32 -3.98 1.95 0.39
N SER A 33 -3.97 0.80 1.07
CA SER A 33 -2.93 -0.22 0.88
C SER A 33 -2.96 -0.76 -0.55
N ILE A 34 -1.79 -0.83 -1.19
CA ILE A 34 -1.62 -1.40 -2.53
C ILE A 34 -1.11 -2.83 -2.41
N VAL A 35 0.05 -2.98 -1.77
CA VAL A 35 0.74 -4.25 -1.54
C VAL A 35 1.66 -4.07 -0.34
N SER A 36 1.72 -5.07 0.54
CA SER A 36 2.64 -5.07 1.69
C SER A 36 2.54 -3.77 2.50
N ASP A 37 3.63 -3.01 2.59
CA ASP A 37 3.80 -1.74 3.31
C ASP A 37 3.66 -0.51 2.40
N TYR A 38 3.15 -0.67 1.18
CA TYR A 38 2.94 0.42 0.23
C TYR A 38 1.49 0.88 0.21
N TYR A 39 1.31 2.19 0.23
CA TYR A 39 0.00 2.85 0.24
C TYR A 39 -0.09 3.90 -0.87
N ARG A 40 -1.28 4.12 -1.40
CA ARG A 40 -1.59 5.20 -2.34
C ARG A 40 -2.29 6.34 -1.64
N CYS A 41 -1.82 7.56 -1.88
CA CYS A 41 -2.48 8.77 -1.42
C CYS A 41 -3.75 9.04 -2.22
N THR A 42 -4.90 9.22 -1.54
CA THR A 42 -6.15 9.57 -2.24
C THR A 42 -6.22 11.02 -2.72
N SER A 43 -5.36 11.91 -2.20
CA SER A 43 -5.33 13.31 -2.61
C SER A 43 -4.47 13.55 -3.86
N CYS A 44 -3.22 13.07 -3.89
CA CYS A 44 -2.28 13.35 -4.99
C CYS A 44 -2.01 12.15 -5.90
N GLY A 45 -2.42 10.94 -5.52
CA GLY A 45 -2.21 9.72 -6.31
C GLY A 45 -0.83 9.09 -6.20
N GLU A 46 0.13 9.74 -5.52
CA GLU A 46 1.47 9.18 -5.31
C GLU A 46 1.44 7.97 -4.37
N ASP A 47 2.32 7.01 -4.67
CA ASP A 47 2.58 5.86 -3.83
C ASP A 47 3.62 6.22 -2.78
N ILE A 48 3.46 5.70 -1.57
CA ILE A 48 4.30 5.98 -0.41
C ILE A 48 4.50 4.70 0.39
N LYS A 49 5.60 4.63 1.13
CA LYS A 49 5.95 3.44 1.93
C LYS A 49 5.77 3.70 3.40
N GLN A 50 5.12 2.77 4.08
CA GLN A 50 4.95 2.76 5.51
C GLN A 50 6.16 2.13 6.20
N TYR A 51 6.66 2.79 7.23
CA TYR A 51 7.68 2.24 8.12
C TYR A 51 7.14 2.22 9.55
N VAL A 52 7.25 1.05 10.20
CA VAL A 52 6.80 0.82 11.57
C VAL A 52 8.02 0.66 12.48
N ASN A 53 8.26 1.63 13.36
CA ASN A 53 9.34 1.57 14.37
C ASN A 53 8.89 2.27 15.66
N GLY A 54 7.97 1.65 16.41
CA GLY A 54 7.31 2.24 17.59
C GLY A 54 6.26 3.31 17.27
N SER A 55 6.34 3.91 16.08
CA SER A 55 5.32 4.76 15.46
C SER A 55 5.25 4.46 13.96
N ILE A 56 4.11 4.72 13.35
CA ILE A 56 3.94 4.64 11.90
C ILE A 56 4.42 5.96 11.28
N LYS A 57 5.26 5.86 10.25
CA LYS A 57 5.64 6.99 9.39
C LYS A 57 5.51 6.60 7.93
N TYR A 58 5.22 7.58 7.09
CA TYR A 58 5.14 7.40 5.64
C TYR A 58 6.26 8.17 4.96
N PHE A 59 6.88 7.56 3.96
CA PHE A 59 7.99 8.14 3.22
C PHE A 59 7.71 8.11 1.71
N ALA A 60 8.19 9.13 1.02
CA ALA A 60 8.31 9.17 -0.43
C ALA A 60 9.11 7.97 -0.93
N LEU A 61 8.75 7.44 -2.09
CA LEU A 61 9.45 6.29 -2.67
C LEU A 61 10.75 6.71 -3.35
N ASP A 62 11.83 6.00 -3.03
CA ASP A 62 13.07 6.09 -3.79
C ASP A 62 13.02 5.21 -5.06
N ASP A 63 14.08 5.26 -5.87
CA ASP A 63 14.15 4.49 -7.12
C ASP A 63 14.11 2.97 -6.88
N LYS A 64 14.60 2.49 -5.73
CA LYS A 64 14.58 1.06 -5.39
C LYS A 64 13.18 0.62 -5.01
N ASP A 65 12.47 1.42 -4.24
CA ASP A 65 11.07 1.20 -3.89
C ASP A 65 10.19 1.15 -5.15
N LYS A 66 10.37 2.10 -6.07
CA LYS A 66 9.66 2.12 -7.35
C LYS A 66 9.98 0.90 -8.20
N GLN A 67 11.23 0.46 -8.21
CA GLN A 67 11.61 -0.76 -8.92
C GLN A 67 10.94 -1.99 -8.30
N TRP A 68 10.96 -2.11 -6.97
CA TRP A 68 10.35 -3.23 -6.26
C TRP A 68 8.84 -3.34 -6.53
N LEU A 69 8.12 -2.22 -6.53
CA LEU A 69 6.69 -2.18 -6.87
C LEU A 69 6.39 -2.64 -8.30
N LYS A 70 7.27 -2.31 -9.27
CA LYS A 70 7.14 -2.79 -10.65
C LYS A 70 7.36 -4.30 -10.76
N GLU A 71 8.24 -4.85 -9.94
CA GLU A 71 8.55 -6.29 -9.91
C GLU A 71 7.52 -7.09 -9.10
N ASN A 72 6.81 -6.44 -8.17
CA ASN A 72 5.84 -7.07 -7.26
C ASN A 72 4.50 -6.32 -7.30
N PRO A 73 3.82 -6.26 -8.46
CA PRO A 73 2.52 -5.62 -8.53
C PRO A 73 1.53 -6.34 -7.60
N SER A 74 0.57 -5.60 -7.04
CA SER A 74 -0.59 -6.20 -6.38
C SER A 74 -1.21 -7.17 -7.36
N SER A 75 -1.20 -8.45 -7.01
CA SER A 75 -1.73 -9.53 -7.82
C SER A 75 -3.20 -9.27 -8.15
N GLU A 76 -3.45 -8.85 -9.40
CA GLU A 76 -4.79 -8.71 -9.99
C GLU A 76 -5.51 -10.06 -10.08
#